data_AF-A0A7C6UT12-F1
#
_entry.id   AF-A0A7C6UT12-F1
#
_cell.length_a   1.000
_cell.length_b   1.000
_cell.length_c   1.000
_cell.angle_alpha   90.00
_cell.angle_beta   90.00
_cell.angle_gamma   90.00
#
_symmetry.space_group_name_H-M   'P 1'
#
loop_
_entity.id
_entity.type
_entity.pdbx_description
1 polymer ?
#
loop_
_entity_poly.entity_id
_entity_poly.type
_entity_poly.pdbx_seq_one_letter_code
_entity_poly.pdbx_strand_id
1 'polypeptide(L)'
;MKRWLRWLRWLVFCCCLIISIESLASIMVEPSRFEFVLDPLEKTTGAIKISNHSDLPLLIKVNAYDWSLDKNETLITHKLGTTEHTLANYIKFMALVKIA
;
A
#
# COMPACT_ATOMS: atom_id res chain seq x y z
N MET A 1 -22.07 39.86 -25.58
CA MET A 1 -20.99 38.83 -25.52
C MET A 1 -20.18 38.77 -24.21
N LYS A 2 -20.11 39.82 -23.36
CA LYS A 2 -19.27 39.81 -22.14
C LYS A 2 -19.84 39.10 -20.89
N ARG A 3 -21.14 38.78 -20.85
CA ARG A 3 -21.79 38.21 -19.65
C ARG A 3 -21.48 36.71 -19.49
N TRP A 4 -21.53 35.94 -20.57
CA TRP A 4 -21.20 34.51 -20.60
C TRP A 4 -19.74 34.22 -20.22
N LEU A 5 -18.80 35.07 -20.67
CA LEU A 5 -17.37 34.90 -20.37
C LEU A 5 -17.06 35.06 -18.87
N ARG A 6 -17.82 35.90 -18.14
CA ARG A 6 -17.67 36.05 -16.69
C ARG A 6 -18.11 34.80 -15.94
N TRP A 7 -19.23 34.19 -16.34
CA TRP A 7 -19.71 32.94 -15.74
C TRP A 7 -18.74 31.79 -15.97
N LEU A 8 -18.19 31.68 -17.19
CA LEU A 8 -17.17 30.67 -17.50
C LEU A 8 -15.93 30.82 -16.61
N ARG A 9 -15.48 32.06 -16.37
CA ARG A 9 -14.31 32.33 -15.52
C ARG A 9 -14.54 31.94 -14.05
N TRP A 10 -15.73 32.20 -13.52
CA TRP A 10 -16.12 31.76 -12.18
C TRP A 10 -16.26 30.24 -12.10
N LEU A 11 -16.81 29.59 -13.13
CA LEU A 11 -16.90 28.14 -13.22
C LEU A 11 -15.52 27.48 -13.18
N VAL A 12 -14.57 27.98 -13.97
CA VAL A 12 -13.19 27.47 -13.98
C VAL A 12 -12.54 27.67 -12.61
N PHE A 13 -12.71 28.84 -11.98
CA PHE A 13 -12.17 29.12 -10.65
C PHE A 13 -12.76 28.18 -9.58
N CYS A 14 -14.07 27.95 -9.61
CA CYS A 14 -14.73 26.99 -8.71
C CYS A 14 -14.24 25.55 -8.96
N CYS A 15 -14.08 25.12 -10.22
CA CYS A 15 -13.52 23.81 -10.52
C CYS A 15 -12.10 23.64 -9.96
N CYS A 16 -11.22 24.64 -10.09
CA CYS A 16 -9.87 24.58 -9.53
C CYS A 16 -9.88 24.48 -8.00
N LEU A 17 -10.77 25.20 -7.32
CA LEU A 17 -10.93 25.10 -5.86
C LEU A 17 -11.41 23.72 -5.42
N ILE A 18 -12.34 23.10 -6.16
CA ILE A 18 -12.86 21.76 -5.83
C ILE A 18 -11.77 20.70 -5.99
N ILE A 19 -10.97 20.76 -7.07
CA ILE A 19 -9.86 19.82 -7.31
C ILE A 19 -8.77 19.95 -6.22
N SER A 20 -8.63 21.13 -5.61
CA SER A 20 -7.64 21.38 -4.55
C SER A 20 -7.97 20.70 -3.22
N ILE A 21 -9.17 20.15 -3.05
CA ILE A 21 -9.62 19.50 -1.80
C ILE A 21 -9.20 18.02 -1.76
N GLU A 22 -8.63 17.48 -2.85
CA GLU A 22 -8.15 16.10 -2.85
C GLU A 22 -6.90 15.94 -1.97
N SER A 23 -7.12 15.49 -0.74
CA SER A 23 -6.06 15.06 0.18
C SER A 23 -5.54 13.70 -0.25
N LEU A 24 -4.27 13.63 -0.60
CA LEU A 24 -3.58 12.38 -0.90
C LEU A 24 -3.32 11.64 0.42
N ALA A 25 -3.96 10.49 0.62
CA ALA A 25 -3.60 9.60 1.72
C ALA A 25 -2.16 9.12 1.48
N SER A 26 -1.23 9.52 2.36
CA SER A 26 0.18 9.14 2.27
C SER A 26 0.53 8.20 3.41
N ILE A 27 1.02 7.00 3.08
CA ILE A 27 1.49 6.01 4.03
C ILE A 27 2.95 5.73 3.72
N MET A 28 3.78 5.67 4.77
CA MET A 28 5.17 5.23 4.67
C MET A 28 5.33 3.84 5.28
N VAL A 29 5.98 2.93 4.56
CA VAL A 29 6.23 1.55 4.99
C VAL A 29 7.73 1.26 4.98
N GLU A 30 8.27 0.84 6.12
CA GLU A 30 9.70 0.58 6.30
C GLU A 30 9.94 -0.74 7.05
N PRO A 31 10.91 -1.58 6.62
CA PRO A 31 11.59 -1.52 5.33
C PRO A 31 10.65 -1.93 4.17
N SER A 32 11.01 -1.54 2.94
CA SER A 32 10.24 -1.90 1.73
C SER A 32 10.40 -3.36 1.31
N ARG A 33 11.46 -4.03 1.78
CA ARG A 33 11.77 -5.43 1.49
C ARG A 33 12.49 -6.10 2.68
N PHE A 34 12.19 -7.38 2.88
CA PHE A 34 12.97 -8.26 3.74
C PHE A 34 13.61 -9.35 2.89
N GLU A 35 14.83 -9.71 3.24
CA GLU A 35 15.49 -10.91 2.78
C GLU A 35 15.88 -11.71 4.01
N PHE A 36 15.33 -12.92 4.13
CA PHE A 36 15.65 -13.82 5.23
C PHE A 36 16.48 -14.96 4.70
N VAL A 37 17.65 -15.16 5.30
CA VAL A 37 18.38 -16.42 5.20
C VAL A 37 17.82 -17.31 6.31
N LEU A 38 17.17 -18.40 5.93
CA LEU A 38 16.51 -19.29 6.88
C LEU A 38 17.52 -20.33 7.39
N ASP A 39 17.79 -20.31 8.69
CA ASP A 39 18.41 -21.43 9.39
C ASP A 39 17.30 -22.33 9.95
N PRO A 40 17.25 -23.64 9.63
CA PRO A 40 16.22 -24.55 10.13
C PRO A 40 16.10 -24.63 11.66
N LEU A 41 17.15 -24.26 12.41
CA LEU A 41 17.19 -24.36 13.86
C LEU A 41 16.86 -23.03 14.56
N GLU A 42 16.81 -21.93 13.82
CA GLU A 42 16.58 -20.60 14.39
C GLU A 42 15.26 -19.99 13.95
N LYS A 43 14.64 -19.24 14.88
CA LYS A 43 13.44 -18.47 14.58
C LYS A 43 13.82 -17.03 14.27
N THR A 44 13.63 -16.63 13.01
CA THR A 44 13.83 -15.23 12.59
C THR A 44 12.52 -14.45 12.66
N THR A 45 12.58 -13.21 13.16
CA THR A 45 11.42 -12.30 13.20
C THR A 45 11.84 -10.94 12.63
N GLY A 46 11.05 -10.44 11.68
CA GLY A 46 11.16 -9.07 11.18
C GLY A 46 9.96 -8.23 11.60
N ALA A 47 10.11 -6.91 11.57
CA ALA A 47 9.06 -5.97 11.90
C ALA A 47 8.89 -4.94 10.77
N ILE A 48 7.66 -4.77 10.29
CA ILE A 48 7.27 -3.72 9.36
C ILE A 48 6.71 -2.56 10.16
N LYS A 49 7.29 -1.38 9.99
CA LYS A 49 6.74 -0.12 10.50
C LYS A 49 5.87 0.52 9.43
N ILE A 50 4.63 0.83 9.78
CA ILE A 50 3.70 1.57 8.92
C ILE A 50 3.39 2.89 9.61
N SER A 51 3.64 4.01 8.93
CA SER A 51 3.42 5.37 9.45
C SER A 51 2.38 6.08 8.58
N ASN A 52 1.36 6.67 9.21
CA ASN A 52 0.38 7.49 8.52
C ASN A 52 0.90 8.93 8.42
N HIS A 53 1.03 9.46 7.21
CA HIS A 53 1.48 10.84 6.96
C HIS A 53 0.34 11.73 6.46
N SER A 54 -0.92 11.26 6.50
CA SER A 54 -2.08 12.11 6.25
C SER A 54 -2.59 12.76 7.52
N ASP A 55 -3.36 13.83 7.35
CA ASP A 55 -4.03 14.54 8.46
C ASP A 55 -5.23 13.76 9.02
N LEU A 56 -5.65 12.67 8.35
CA LEU A 56 -6.82 11.88 8.70
C LEU A 56 -6.43 10.48 9.17
N PRO A 57 -7.07 9.91 10.20
CA PRO A 57 -6.87 8.52 10.58
C PRO A 57 -7.18 7.56 9.42
N LEU A 58 -6.33 6.54 9.24
CA LEU A 58 -6.47 5.53 8.20
C LEU A 58 -6.74 4.14 8.80
N LEU A 59 -7.61 3.38 8.14
CA LEU A 59 -7.74 1.95 8.39
C LEU A 59 -6.74 1.19 7.52
N ILE A 60 -5.75 0.55 8.16
CA ILE A 60 -4.71 -0.22 7.47
C ILE A 60 -5.08 -1.71 7.48
N LYS A 61 -5.14 -2.32 6.29
CA LYS A 61 -5.29 -3.77 6.11
C LYS A 61 -4.02 -4.34 5.49
N VAL A 62 -3.49 -5.40 6.08
CA VAL A 62 -2.31 -6.09 5.56
C VAL A 62 -2.69 -7.48 5.13
N ASN A 63 -2.30 -7.85 3.90
CA ASN A 63 -2.56 -9.16 3.31
C ASN A 63 -1.23 -9.78 2.87
N ALA A 64 -1.11 -11.09 2.99
CA ALA A 64 0.04 -11.85 2.51
C ALA A 64 -0.36 -12.67 1.28
N TYR A 65 0.57 -12.78 0.33
CA TYR A 65 0.39 -13.44 -0.97
C TYR A 65 1.64 -14.23 -1.33
N ASP A 66 1.46 -15.31 -2.08
CA ASP A 66 2.56 -15.98 -2.77
C ASP A 66 2.78 -15.31 -4.12
N TRP A 67 4.00 -15.35 -4.64
CA TRP A 67 4.33 -14.77 -5.94
C TRP A 67 5.14 -15.75 -6.78
N SER A 68 4.96 -15.69 -8.10
CA SER A 68 5.71 -16.45 -9.09
C SER A 68 6.01 -15.58 -10.29
N LEU A 69 7.03 -15.94 -11.07
CA LEU A 69 7.27 -15.36 -12.39
C LEU A 69 6.64 -16.23 -13.46
N ASP A 70 6.01 -15.61 -14.44
CA ASP A 70 5.54 -16.31 -15.63
C ASP A 70 6.66 -16.47 -16.68
N LYS A 71 6.33 -17.05 -17.83
CA LYS A 71 7.29 -17.28 -18.92
C LYS A 71 7.88 -15.99 -19.51
N ASN A 72 7.26 -14.84 -19.25
CA ASN A 72 7.66 -13.53 -19.71
C ASN A 72 8.27 -12.69 -18.57
N GLU A 73 8.66 -13.33 -17.46
CA GLU A 73 9.21 -12.67 -16.26
C GLU A 73 8.26 -11.66 -15.60
N THR A 74 6.95 -11.81 -15.82
CA THR A 74 5.94 -10.99 -15.17
C THR A 74 5.58 -11.58 -13.80
N LEU A 75 5.49 -10.73 -12.79
CA LEU A 75 5.11 -11.13 -11.44
C LEU A 75 3.62 -11.43 -11.36
N ILE A 76 3.28 -12.67 -10.99
CA ILE A 76 1.91 -13.12 -10.75
C ILE A 76 1.72 -13.32 -9.24
N THR A 77 0.66 -12.72 -8.70
CA THR A 77 0.27 -12.88 -7.29
C THR A 77 -0.76 -13.99 -7.12
N HIS A 78 -0.55 -14.85 -6.14
CA HIS A 78 -1.45 -15.93 -5.75
C HIS A 78 -1.89 -15.75 -4.30
N LYS A 79 -3.00 -16.38 -3.93
CA LYS A 79 -3.41 -16.44 -2.52
C LYS A 79 -2.34 -17.18 -1.73
N LEU A 80 -1.97 -16.68 -0.55
CA LEU A 80 -1.02 -17.37 0.34
C LEU A 80 -1.49 -18.81 0.62
N GLY A 81 -0.59 -19.77 0.43
CA GLY A 81 -0.83 -21.19 0.69
C GLY A 81 -1.29 -21.99 -0.52
N THR A 82 -1.46 -21.38 -1.69
CA THR A 82 -1.99 -22.10 -2.88
C THR A 82 -0.92 -22.61 -3.83
N THR A 83 0.33 -22.18 -3.69
CA THR A 83 1.44 -22.62 -4.56
C THR A 83 2.24 -23.74 -3.89
N GLU A 84 2.91 -24.58 -4.70
CA GLU A 84 3.72 -25.70 -4.21
C GLU A 84 4.91 -25.25 -3.34
N HIS A 85 5.41 -24.04 -3.58
CA HIS A 85 6.56 -23.46 -2.87
C HIS A 85 6.16 -22.44 -1.80
N THR A 86 4.91 -22.49 -1.34
CA THR A 86 4.40 -21.55 -0.34
C THR A 86 5.09 -21.72 1.01
N LEU A 87 5.27 -20.60 1.72
CA LEU A 87 5.77 -20.57 3.10
C LEU A 87 4.64 -20.37 4.13
N ALA A 88 3.38 -20.53 3.73
CA ALA A 88 2.21 -20.26 4.58
C ALA A 88 2.25 -20.95 5.96
N ASN A 89 2.74 -22.19 6.02
CA ASN A 89 2.81 -22.95 7.27
C ASN A 89 4.04 -22.62 8.13
N TYR A 90 5.00 -21.86 7.59
CA TYR A 90 6.25 -21.52 8.24
C TYR A 90 6.34 -20.04 8.63
N ILE A 91 5.48 -19.19 8.08
CA ILE A 91 5.44 -17.76 8.37
C ILE A 91 4.20 -17.44 9.20
N LYS A 92 4.41 -16.80 10.35
CA LYS A 92 3.34 -16.15 11.11
C LYS A 92 3.38 -14.66 10.87
N PHE A 93 2.35 -14.13 10.19
CA PHE A 93 2.21 -12.69 9.98
C PHE A 93 1.31 -12.08 11.05
N MET A 94 1.82 -11.11 11.81
CA MET A 94 1.03 -10.27 12.71
C MET A 94 1.32 -8.80 12.38
N ALA A 95 0.28 -8.06 12.01
CA ALA A 95 0.38 -6.62 11.81
C ALA A 95 0.11 -5.92 13.13
N LEU A 96 1.06 -5.10 13.59
CA LEU A 96 0.88 -4.22 14.74
C LEU A 96 0.93 -2.79 14.22
N VAL A 97 -0.23 -2.16 14.09
CA VAL A 97 -0.35 -0.78 13.61
C VAL A 97 -0.26 0.15 14.81
N LYS A 98 0.78 0.98 14.85
CA LYS A 98 0.93 2.02 15.87
C LYS A 98 0.54 3.36 15.25
N ILE A 99 -0.63 3.87 15.64
CA ILE A 99 -1.08 5.20 15.26
C ILE A 99 -0.39 6.18 16.22
N ALA A 100 0.38 7.11 15.67
CA ALA A 100 1.03 8.20 16.42
C ALA A 100 0.13 9.44 16.42
#